data_AF-V5G7G3-F1
#
_entry.id   AF-V5G7G3-F1
#
_cell.length_a   1.000
_cell.length_b   1.000
_cell.length_c   1.000
_cell.angle_alpha   90.00
_cell.angle_beta   90.00
_cell.angle_gamma   90.00
#
_symmetry.space_group_name_H-M   'P 1'
#
loop_
_entity.id
_entity.type
_entity.pdbx_description
1 polymer ?
#
loop_
_entity_poly.entity_id
_entity_poly.type
_entity_poly.pdbx_seq_one_letter_code
_entity_poly.pdbx_strand_id
1 'polypeptide(L)'
;DAQDTGIPSDVWRFYLLYIRPESQDSSFSWDDLATKNNSELLNNLGNFIHRALVFAKNNFNRTVPEIKPTEEDYTLLALCTRELKGYVAALEKAKLRDGIRHILSISRHGNQYMQVNQPWVLLKGSDDEKIRAGAVIGICCNLACLLATLLQPYMPDTSASLHKQLNSSDILITPSNLEIVTYLPAGHKLGEPFPLFAKIELARVEELKKKFAGKQEEKENGKVNVKVIEAEVAKQAEKVRALKAKTTGPFFCAASNFFFKLNRMSISGFH
;
A
#
# COMPACT_ATOMS: atom_id res chain seq x y z
N ASP A 1 12.06 0.50 -21.06
CA ASP A 1 12.48 0.25 -19.66
C ASP A 1 11.64 1.03 -18.65
N ALA A 2 11.77 0.73 -17.34
CA ALA A 2 11.02 1.38 -16.26
C ALA A 2 11.19 2.93 -16.26
N GLN A 3 12.31 3.43 -16.77
CA GLN A 3 12.56 4.86 -16.95
C GLN A 3 11.54 5.53 -17.90
N ASP A 4 11.06 4.82 -18.92
CA ASP A 4 10.12 5.34 -19.92
C ASP A 4 8.67 5.46 -19.40
N THR A 5 8.45 5.07 -18.15
CA THR A 5 7.13 5.12 -17.51
C THR A 5 6.80 6.49 -16.96
N GLY A 6 7.78 7.38 -16.80
CA GLY A 6 7.60 8.69 -16.15
C GLY A 6 7.22 8.58 -14.66
N ILE A 7 7.21 7.38 -14.09
CA ILE A 7 7.00 7.16 -12.66
C ILE A 7 8.37 7.29 -11.96
N PRO A 8 8.50 8.13 -10.91
CA PRO A 8 9.76 8.31 -10.20
C PRO A 8 10.33 7.00 -9.64
N SER A 9 11.65 6.88 -9.60
CA SER A 9 12.41 5.75 -9.04
C SER A 9 11.90 5.34 -7.66
N ASP A 10 11.69 6.31 -6.78
CA ASP A 10 11.25 6.07 -5.41
C ASP A 10 9.84 5.49 -5.30
N VAL A 11 8.95 5.81 -6.23
CA VAL A 11 7.61 5.20 -6.26
C VAL A 11 7.72 3.71 -6.59
N TRP A 12 8.63 3.32 -7.49
CA TRP A 12 8.96 1.93 -7.75
C TRP A 12 9.56 1.23 -6.53
N ARG A 13 10.56 1.86 -5.89
CA ARG A 13 11.20 1.31 -4.68
C ARG A 13 10.18 1.08 -3.58
N PHE A 14 9.35 2.09 -3.30
CA PHE A 14 8.27 1.99 -2.33
C PHE A 14 7.37 0.80 -2.61
N TYR A 15 6.81 0.72 -3.82
CA TYR A 15 5.82 -0.30 -4.12
C TYR A 15 6.40 -1.71 -4.05
N LEU A 16 7.56 -1.93 -4.65
CA LEU A 16 8.22 -3.24 -4.64
C LEU A 16 8.63 -3.68 -3.23
N LEU A 17 9.02 -2.75 -2.35
CA LEU A 17 9.28 -3.04 -0.94
C LEU A 17 7.99 -3.29 -0.16
N TYR A 18 6.91 -2.59 -0.51
CA TYR A 18 5.58 -2.75 0.10
C TYR A 18 4.95 -4.11 -0.19
N ILE A 19 5.19 -4.66 -1.39
CA ILE A 19 4.76 -6.01 -1.81
C ILE A 19 5.90 -7.03 -1.77
N ARG A 20 7.00 -6.76 -1.06
CA ARG A 20 8.18 -7.63 -1.07
C ARG A 20 7.80 -9.07 -0.69
N PRO A 21 8.14 -10.08 -1.51
CA PRO A 21 7.90 -11.48 -1.17
C PRO A 21 8.90 -11.90 -0.08
N GLU A 22 8.43 -12.00 1.17
CA GLU A 22 9.25 -12.43 2.31
C GLU A 22 8.96 -13.87 2.74
N SER A 23 7.69 -14.26 2.76
CA SER A 23 7.24 -15.61 3.14
C SER A 23 6.59 -16.39 2.00
N GLN A 24 6.03 -15.68 1.03
CA GLN A 24 5.28 -16.22 -0.09
C GLN A 24 5.44 -15.32 -1.31
N ASP A 25 5.17 -15.88 -2.49
CA ASP A 25 5.23 -15.16 -3.74
C ASP A 25 4.27 -13.96 -3.74
N SER A 26 4.66 -12.92 -4.45
CA SER A 26 3.88 -11.70 -4.63
C SER A 26 3.83 -11.37 -6.12
N SER A 27 2.68 -10.93 -6.60
CA SER A 27 2.49 -10.53 -7.98
C SER A 27 2.42 -9.01 -8.10
N PHE A 28 3.11 -8.47 -9.10
CA PHE A 28 3.00 -7.06 -9.43
C PHE A 28 1.63 -6.76 -10.08
N SER A 29 1.01 -5.64 -9.71
CA SER A 29 -0.20 -5.13 -10.35
C SER A 29 -0.09 -3.62 -10.57
N TRP A 30 -0.37 -3.18 -11.80
CA TRP A 30 -0.41 -1.76 -12.15
C TRP A 30 -1.50 -1.00 -11.39
N ASP A 31 -2.66 -1.64 -11.17
CA ASP A 31 -3.76 -1.05 -10.41
C ASP A 31 -3.40 -0.87 -8.94
N ASP A 32 -2.73 -1.86 -8.36
CA ASP A 32 -2.33 -1.82 -6.95
C ASP A 32 -1.17 -0.85 -6.75
N LEU A 33 -0.21 -0.74 -7.69
CA LEU A 33 0.79 0.32 -7.71
C LEU A 33 0.15 1.71 -7.64
N ALA A 34 -0.80 2.00 -8.54
CA ALA A 34 -1.50 3.28 -8.56
C ALA A 34 -2.32 3.51 -7.28
N THR A 35 -2.99 2.46 -6.79
CA THR A 35 -3.76 2.52 -5.54
C THR A 35 -2.87 2.86 -4.37
N LYS A 36 -1.74 2.16 -4.17
CA LYS A 36 -0.82 2.40 -3.06
C LYS A 36 -0.08 3.73 -3.17
N ASN A 37 0.29 4.16 -4.37
CA ASN A 37 0.80 5.52 -4.57
C ASN A 37 -0.23 6.56 -4.12
N ASN A 38 -1.46 6.45 -4.59
CA ASN A 38 -2.49 7.45 -4.32
C ASN A 38 -2.94 7.43 -2.85
N SER A 39 -3.09 6.24 -2.24
CA SER A 39 -3.59 6.11 -0.88
C SER A 39 -2.50 6.29 0.20
N GLU A 40 -1.35 5.64 0.06
CA GLU A 40 -0.31 5.61 1.09
C GLU A 40 0.71 6.75 0.92
N LEU A 41 1.17 7.01 -0.31
CA LEU A 41 2.14 8.07 -0.54
C LEU A 41 1.45 9.44 -0.60
N LEU A 42 0.52 9.63 -1.52
CA LEU A 42 -0.11 10.94 -1.75
C LEU A 42 -1.05 11.34 -0.60
N ASN A 43 -2.06 10.52 -0.30
CA ASN A 43 -3.13 10.90 0.63
C ASN A 43 -2.76 10.75 2.12
N ASN A 44 -1.74 9.95 2.44
CA ASN A 44 -1.30 9.74 3.82
C ASN A 44 0.04 10.43 4.11
N LEU A 45 1.17 9.88 3.66
CA LEU A 45 2.50 10.41 3.97
C LEU A 45 2.72 11.84 3.46
N GLY A 46 2.50 12.05 2.17
CA GLY A 46 2.67 13.34 1.51
C GLY A 46 1.70 14.39 2.02
N ASN A 47 0.42 14.04 2.17
CA ASN A 47 -0.59 14.93 2.72
C ASN A 47 -0.26 15.40 4.15
N PHE A 48 0.17 14.49 5.03
CA PHE A 48 0.56 14.85 6.40
C PHE A 48 1.68 15.89 6.40
N ILE A 49 2.79 15.57 5.74
CA ILE A 49 3.98 16.42 5.75
C ILE A 49 3.69 17.76 5.08
N HIS A 50 3.04 17.74 3.90
CA HIS A 50 2.71 18.96 3.18
C HIS A 50 1.79 19.87 3.99
N ARG A 51 0.75 19.34 4.66
CA ARG A 51 -0.14 20.14 5.52
C ARG A 51 0.61 20.79 6.67
N ALA A 52 1.48 20.04 7.36
CA ALA A 52 2.25 20.57 8.47
C ALA A 52 3.17 21.73 8.02
N LEU A 53 3.94 21.53 6.94
CA LEU A 53 4.91 22.53 6.48
C LEU A 53 4.25 23.75 5.84
N VAL A 54 3.17 23.57 5.06
CA VAL A 54 2.41 24.72 4.52
C VAL A 54 1.77 25.52 5.65
N PHE A 55 1.26 24.86 6.68
CA PHE A 55 0.71 25.57 7.84
C PHE A 55 1.79 26.39 8.56
N ALA A 56 2.98 25.81 8.78
CA ALA A 56 4.13 26.50 9.36
C ALA A 56 4.58 27.70 8.51
N LYS A 57 4.64 27.51 7.19
CA LYS A 57 4.97 28.59 6.24
C LYS A 57 3.98 29.76 6.34
N ASN A 58 2.68 29.46 6.30
CA ASN A 58 1.65 30.49 6.17
C ASN A 58 1.38 31.25 7.47
N ASN A 59 1.54 30.60 8.62
CA ASN A 59 1.06 31.13 9.91
C ASN A 59 2.19 31.40 10.92
N PHE A 60 3.37 30.79 10.73
CA PHE A 60 4.47 30.86 11.69
C PHE A 60 5.78 31.28 11.00
N ASN A 61 5.68 32.10 9.96
CA ASN A 61 6.81 32.66 9.22
C ASN A 61 7.84 31.62 8.77
N ARG A 62 7.39 30.39 8.46
CA ARG A 62 8.26 29.27 8.07
C ARG A 62 9.28 28.91 9.17
N THR A 63 8.87 29.05 10.42
CA THR A 63 9.63 28.60 11.58
C THR A 63 8.85 27.57 12.36
N VAL A 64 9.56 26.68 13.05
CA VAL A 64 8.96 25.72 13.97
C VAL A 64 8.46 26.48 15.21
N PRO A 65 7.15 26.43 15.55
CA PRO A 65 6.62 27.14 16.71
C PRO A 65 7.12 26.55 18.03
N GLU A 66 6.93 27.29 19.12
CA GLU A 66 7.15 26.77 20.47
C GLU A 66 6.20 25.60 20.76
N ILE A 67 6.74 24.52 21.34
CA ILE A 67 5.96 23.34 21.71
C ILE A 67 5.73 23.37 23.21
N LYS A 68 4.46 23.55 23.61
CA LYS A 68 3.99 23.38 24.99
C LYS A 68 3.12 22.12 25.02
N PRO A 69 3.72 20.95 25.32
CA PRO A 69 3.02 19.68 25.17
C PRO A 69 1.95 19.47 26.23
N THR A 70 0.86 18.82 25.84
CA THR A 70 -0.23 18.36 26.71
C THR A 70 -0.24 16.83 26.83
N GLU A 71 -1.09 16.27 27.70
CA GLU A 71 -1.28 14.81 27.84
C GLU A 71 -1.65 14.11 26.52
N GLU A 72 -2.44 14.78 25.67
CA GLU A 72 -2.79 14.26 24.33
C GLU A 72 -1.55 14.14 23.43
N ASP A 73 -0.64 15.10 23.53
CA ASP A 73 0.61 15.10 22.76
C ASP A 73 1.52 13.96 23.19
N TYR A 74 1.64 13.71 24.50
CA TYR A 74 2.39 12.57 25.01
C TYR A 74 1.78 11.24 24.56
N THR A 75 0.46 11.15 24.46
CA THR A 75 -0.22 9.97 23.91
C THR A 75 0.16 9.73 22.45
N LEU A 76 0.16 10.79 21.62
CA LEU A 76 0.63 10.70 20.23
C LEU A 76 2.09 10.25 20.15
N LEU A 77 2.97 10.88 20.94
CA LEU A 77 4.40 10.59 20.95
C LEU A 77 4.67 9.15 21.39
N ALA A 78 3.91 8.62 22.35
CA ALA A 78 3.99 7.23 22.76
C ALA A 78 3.58 6.27 21.62
N LEU A 79 2.51 6.56 20.89
CA LEU A 79 2.10 5.78 19.72
C LEU A 79 3.19 5.80 18.63
N CYS A 80 3.72 6.98 18.30
CA CYS A 80 4.77 7.10 17.29
C CYS A 80 6.08 6.41 17.74
N THR A 81 6.41 6.47 19.03
CA THR A 81 7.54 5.77 19.63
C THR A 81 7.39 4.26 19.52
N ARG A 82 6.18 3.73 19.73
CA ARG A 82 5.89 2.29 19.50
C ARG A 82 6.14 1.90 18.04
N GLU A 83 5.69 2.70 17.09
CA GLU A 83 5.93 2.44 15.66
C GLU A 83 7.43 2.54 15.30
N LEU A 84 8.16 3.50 15.87
CA LEU A 84 9.61 3.62 15.70
C LEU A 84 10.35 2.37 16.22
N LYS A 85 9.97 1.87 17.40
CA LYS A 85 10.52 0.62 17.95
C LYS A 85 10.21 -0.57 17.05
N GLY A 86 8.98 -0.65 16.54
CA GLY A 86 8.57 -1.67 15.57
C GLY A 86 9.38 -1.62 14.27
N TYR A 87 9.59 -0.42 13.73
CA TYR A 87 10.43 -0.18 12.56
C TYR A 87 11.85 -0.71 12.77
N VAL A 88 12.52 -0.30 13.85
CA VAL A 88 13.90 -0.72 14.12
C VAL A 88 13.98 -2.24 14.29
N ALA A 89 13.07 -2.84 15.07
CA ALA A 89 13.02 -4.29 15.26
C ALA A 89 12.75 -5.06 13.95
N ALA A 90 11.99 -4.48 13.01
CA ALA A 90 11.75 -5.06 11.70
C ALA A 90 13.01 -4.99 10.83
N LEU A 91 13.69 -3.85 10.78
CA LEU A 91 14.92 -3.67 9.99
C LEU A 91 16.07 -4.53 10.50
N GLU A 92 16.24 -4.67 11.82
CA GLU A 92 17.23 -5.60 12.42
C GLU A 92 17.05 -7.04 11.97
N LYS A 93 15.81 -7.42 11.61
CA LYS A 93 15.45 -8.76 11.11
C LYS A 93 15.29 -8.78 9.58
N ALA A 94 15.72 -7.74 8.87
CA ALA A 94 15.58 -7.58 7.42
C ALA A 94 14.13 -7.70 6.89
N LYS A 95 13.13 -7.37 7.72
CA LYS A 95 11.70 -7.34 7.37
C LYS A 95 11.29 -5.97 6.83
N LEU A 96 11.79 -5.64 5.64
CA LEU A 96 11.57 -4.34 5.01
C LEU A 96 10.07 -4.07 4.73
N ARG A 97 9.30 -5.12 4.43
CA ARG A 97 7.86 -5.00 4.21
C ARG A 97 7.11 -4.51 5.46
N ASP A 98 7.52 -4.97 6.64
CA ASP A 98 6.93 -4.54 7.90
C ASP A 98 7.46 -3.16 8.32
N GLY A 99 8.75 -2.89 8.06
CA GLY A 99 9.36 -1.58 8.32
C GLY A 99 8.62 -0.42 7.63
N ILE A 100 8.35 -0.51 6.33
CA ILE A 100 7.62 0.56 5.62
C ILE A 100 6.21 0.80 6.18
N ARG A 101 5.55 -0.24 6.72
CA ARG A 101 4.22 -0.09 7.32
C ARG A 101 4.25 0.73 8.60
N HIS A 102 5.30 0.60 9.41
CA HIS A 102 5.48 1.44 10.61
C HIS A 102 5.67 2.92 10.25
N ILE A 103 6.43 3.23 9.18
CA ILE A 103 6.55 4.61 8.66
C ILE A 103 5.17 5.16 8.28
N LEU A 104 4.40 4.39 7.51
CA LEU A 104 3.06 4.79 7.09
C LEU A 104 2.13 4.97 8.30
N SER A 105 2.22 4.13 9.32
CA SER A 105 1.44 4.26 10.56
C SER A 105 1.76 5.54 11.33
N ILE A 106 3.04 5.95 11.43
CA ILE A 106 3.41 7.25 12.04
C ILE A 106 2.72 8.40 11.30
N SER A 107 2.75 8.40 9.96
CA SER A 107 2.07 9.45 9.18
C SER A 107 0.54 9.42 9.34
N ARG A 108 -0.09 8.25 9.53
CA ARG A 108 -1.53 8.14 9.83
C ARG A 108 -1.87 8.75 11.18
N HIS A 109 -1.08 8.44 12.22
CA HIS A 109 -1.26 9.05 13.55
C HIS A 109 -1.11 10.59 13.46
N GLY A 110 -0.12 11.08 12.70
CA GLY A 110 0.07 12.51 12.46
C GLY A 110 -1.12 13.18 11.74
N ASN A 111 -1.64 12.55 10.68
CA ASN A 111 -2.85 13.01 10.00
C ASN A 111 -4.06 13.11 10.94
N GLN A 112 -4.31 12.05 11.72
CA GLN A 112 -5.41 12.00 12.68
C GLN A 112 -5.24 13.07 13.76
N TYR A 113 -4.04 13.24 14.29
CA TYR A 113 -3.73 14.24 15.31
C TYR A 113 -4.00 15.67 14.82
N MET A 114 -3.53 16.02 13.60
CA MET A 114 -3.86 17.31 12.99
C MET A 114 -5.36 17.47 12.77
N GLN A 115 -6.07 16.39 12.41
CA GLN A 115 -7.49 16.43 12.15
C GLN A 115 -8.34 16.64 13.41
N VAL A 116 -7.96 16.00 14.52
CA VAL A 116 -8.65 16.14 15.82
C VAL A 116 -8.39 17.51 16.41
N ASN A 117 -7.14 17.99 16.36
CA ASN A 117 -6.77 19.27 16.99
C ASN A 117 -7.20 20.51 16.17
N GLN A 118 -7.43 20.36 14.87
CA GLN A 118 -7.92 21.43 13.99
C GLN A 118 -7.17 22.77 14.14
N PRO A 119 -5.83 22.82 13.94
CA PRO A 119 -5.04 24.03 14.16
C PRO A 119 -5.52 25.23 13.33
N TRP A 120 -6.19 25.01 12.19
CA TRP A 120 -6.81 26.07 11.37
C TRP A 120 -8.03 26.74 12.01
N VAL A 121 -8.69 26.06 12.96
CA VAL A 121 -9.75 26.65 13.79
C VAL A 121 -9.12 27.35 14.97
N LEU A 122 -8.24 26.66 15.71
CA LEU A 122 -7.57 27.19 16.90
C LEU A 122 -6.84 28.51 16.64
N LEU A 123 -6.20 28.67 15.48
CA LEU A 123 -5.47 29.89 15.13
C LEU A 123 -6.37 31.14 15.03
N LYS A 124 -7.69 30.95 14.87
CA LYS A 124 -8.68 32.05 14.80
C LYS A 124 -9.26 32.41 16.17
N GLY A 125 -8.88 31.68 17.23
CA GLY A 125 -9.40 31.84 18.57
C GLY A 125 -8.59 32.78 19.47
N SER A 126 -8.67 32.50 20.76
CA SER A 126 -7.90 33.11 21.84
C SER A 126 -6.38 32.88 21.72
N ASP A 127 -5.60 33.60 22.51
CA ASP A 127 -4.14 33.46 22.47
C ASP A 127 -3.68 32.08 22.97
N ASP A 128 -4.38 31.49 23.94
CA ASP A 128 -4.12 30.10 24.39
C ASP A 128 -4.39 29.08 23.27
N GLU A 129 -5.45 29.27 22.48
CA GLU A 129 -5.74 28.41 21.32
C GLU A 129 -4.67 28.56 20.22
N LYS A 130 -4.17 29.78 19.98
CA LYS A 130 -3.05 29.99 19.05
C LYS A 130 -1.76 29.32 19.53
N ILE A 131 -1.47 29.36 20.83
CA ILE A 131 -0.36 28.63 21.44
C ILE A 131 -0.55 27.13 21.21
N ARG A 132 -1.76 26.60 21.42
CA ARG A 132 -2.08 25.19 21.14
C ARG A 132 -1.86 24.84 19.67
N ALA A 133 -2.32 25.67 18.74
CA ALA A 133 -2.09 25.48 17.31
C ALA A 133 -0.59 25.44 16.97
N GLY A 134 0.21 26.30 17.60
CA GLY A 134 1.67 26.29 17.49
C GLY A 134 2.29 24.97 17.94
N ALA A 135 1.92 24.49 19.14
CA ALA A 135 2.43 23.23 19.68
C ALA A 135 2.11 22.03 18.77
N VAL A 136 0.87 21.94 18.29
CA VAL A 136 0.43 20.88 17.34
C VAL A 136 1.31 20.87 16.09
N ILE A 137 1.51 22.03 15.48
CA ILE A 137 2.30 22.15 14.25
C ILE A 137 3.78 21.89 14.49
N GLY A 138 4.33 22.34 15.63
CA GLY A 138 5.71 22.06 16.02
C GLY A 138 5.96 20.56 16.18
N ILE A 139 5.04 19.83 16.81
CA ILE A 139 5.10 18.37 16.93
C ILE A 139 5.03 17.72 15.53
N CYS A 140 4.10 18.15 14.67
CA CYS A 140 4.00 17.62 13.31
C CYS A 140 5.27 17.84 12.47
N CYS A 141 5.95 18.99 12.62
CA CYS A 141 7.24 19.25 11.96
C CYS A 141 8.34 18.29 12.46
N ASN A 142 8.37 18.01 13.76
CA ASN A 142 9.31 17.05 14.33
C ASN A 142 9.05 15.62 13.87
N LEU A 143 7.79 15.20 13.79
CA LEU A 143 7.40 13.90 13.22
C LEU A 143 7.73 13.82 11.72
N ALA A 144 7.57 14.90 10.96
CA ALA A 144 8.00 14.96 9.56
C ALA A 144 9.52 14.78 9.41
N CYS A 145 10.31 15.35 10.34
CA CYS A 145 11.77 15.15 10.37
C CYS A 145 12.15 13.69 10.65
N LEU A 146 11.49 13.05 11.62
CA LEU A 146 11.65 11.62 11.87
C LEU A 146 11.32 10.79 10.62
N LEU A 147 10.18 11.05 9.99
CA LEU A 147 9.74 10.35 8.79
C LEU A 147 10.74 10.49 7.64
N ALA A 148 11.34 11.68 7.45
CA ALA A 148 12.35 11.92 6.42
C ALA A 148 13.55 10.96 6.59
N THR A 149 14.06 10.81 7.80
CA THR A 149 15.16 9.89 8.12
C THR A 149 14.76 8.43 7.96
N LEU A 150 13.59 8.01 8.49
CA LEU A 150 13.15 6.61 8.39
C LEU A 150 12.92 6.16 6.94
N LEU A 151 12.54 7.10 6.07
CA LEU A 151 12.25 6.84 4.67
C LEU A 151 13.53 6.63 3.83
N GLN A 152 14.69 7.12 4.28
CA GLN A 152 15.96 7.07 3.53
C GLN A 152 16.28 5.69 2.91
N PRO A 153 16.19 4.55 3.63
CA PRO A 153 16.48 3.24 3.03
C PRO A 153 15.46 2.79 1.98
N TYR A 154 14.25 3.37 1.99
CA TYR A 154 13.15 3.03 1.09
C TYR A 154 13.10 3.95 -0.13
N MET A 155 13.13 5.26 0.08
CA MET A 155 12.92 6.31 -0.92
C MET A 155 13.95 7.44 -0.71
N PRO A 156 15.22 7.24 -1.11
CA PRO A 156 16.30 8.17 -0.80
C PRO A 156 16.12 9.56 -1.41
N ASP A 157 15.61 9.68 -2.65
CA ASP A 157 15.41 10.98 -3.30
C ASP A 157 14.30 11.78 -2.59
N THR A 158 13.26 11.09 -2.15
CA THR A 158 12.14 11.63 -1.39
C THR A 158 12.58 12.05 0.02
N SER A 159 13.40 11.24 0.68
CA SER A 159 14.01 11.57 1.97
C SER A 159 14.88 12.82 1.87
N ALA A 160 15.76 12.92 0.87
CA ALA A 160 16.59 14.10 0.64
C ALA A 160 15.74 15.35 0.33
N SER A 161 14.68 15.19 -0.48
CA SER A 161 13.71 16.25 -0.75
C SER A 161 13.01 16.73 0.52
N LEU A 162 12.59 15.82 1.40
CA LEU A 162 12.01 16.15 2.69
C LEU A 162 12.97 16.91 3.60
N HIS A 163 14.20 16.43 3.73
CA HIS A 163 15.26 17.10 4.50
C HIS A 163 15.52 18.53 3.97
N LYS A 164 15.48 18.73 2.65
CA LYS A 164 15.54 20.07 2.04
C LYS A 164 14.35 20.95 2.42
N GLN A 165 13.12 20.43 2.43
CA GLN A 165 11.93 21.19 2.86
C GLN A 165 11.94 21.50 4.36
N LEU A 166 12.53 20.63 5.17
CA LEU A 166 12.67 20.81 6.62
C LEU A 166 13.91 21.64 7.01
N ASN A 167 14.83 21.85 6.07
CA ASN A 167 16.15 22.41 6.32
C ASN A 167 16.86 21.66 7.47
N SER A 168 16.90 20.33 7.36
CA SER A 168 17.48 19.43 8.37
C SER A 168 18.35 18.37 7.72
N SER A 169 19.06 17.61 8.56
CA SER A 169 19.86 16.44 8.16
C SER A 169 19.28 15.17 8.76
N ASP A 170 19.79 14.02 8.33
CA ASP A 170 19.43 12.72 8.91
C ASP A 170 19.64 12.70 10.43
N ILE A 171 18.70 12.08 11.13
CA ILE A 171 18.78 11.83 12.56
C ILE A 171 19.48 10.48 12.78
N LEU A 172 20.43 10.42 13.71
CA LEU A 172 21.01 9.14 14.11
C LEU A 172 20.01 8.34 14.96
N ILE A 173 19.50 7.24 14.41
CA ILE A 173 18.60 6.32 15.10
C ILE A 173 19.35 5.02 15.37
N THR A 174 19.40 4.63 16.63
CA THR A 174 20.03 3.43 17.16
C THR A 174 19.06 2.70 18.10
N PRO A 175 19.26 1.40 18.34
CA PRO A 175 18.44 0.66 19.31
C PRO A 175 18.50 1.25 20.74
N SER A 176 19.53 2.04 21.04
CA SER A 176 19.72 2.72 22.32
C SER A 176 19.03 4.08 22.45
N ASN A 177 18.46 4.65 21.37
CA ASN A 177 17.87 6.01 21.39
C ASN A 177 16.49 6.09 20.70
N LEU A 178 15.61 5.16 21.00
CA LEU A 178 14.29 5.03 20.36
C LEU A 178 13.20 5.97 20.91
N GLU A 179 13.58 7.03 21.61
CA GLU A 179 12.64 8.04 22.09
C GLU A 179 12.53 9.18 21.08
N ILE A 180 11.29 9.62 20.84
CA ILE A 180 11.05 10.79 19.99
C ILE A 180 11.34 12.04 20.80
N VAL A 181 12.43 12.70 20.43
CA VAL A 181 12.87 13.96 21.03
C VAL A 181 12.59 15.12 20.08
N THR A 182 12.83 16.34 20.55
CA THR A 182 12.79 17.54 19.71
C THR A 182 14.00 17.57 18.77
N TYR A 183 13.79 17.19 17.52
CA TYR A 183 14.80 17.25 16.45
C TYR A 183 14.92 18.65 15.84
N LEU A 184 13.79 19.36 15.73
CA LEU A 184 13.70 20.72 15.23
C LEU A 184 13.25 21.63 16.39
N PRO A 185 14.16 22.43 16.98
CA PRO A 185 13.83 23.30 18.10
C PRO A 185 12.91 24.45 17.66
N ALA A 186 12.24 25.08 18.62
CA ALA A 186 11.46 26.28 18.39
C ALA A 186 12.31 27.38 17.73
N GLY A 187 11.75 28.07 16.75
CA GLY A 187 12.46 29.07 15.93
C GLY A 187 13.30 28.49 14.79
N HIS A 188 13.45 27.15 14.68
CA HIS A 188 14.12 26.53 13.54
C HIS A 188 13.48 26.95 12.22
N LYS A 189 14.28 27.41 11.25
CA LYS A 189 13.79 27.89 9.97
C LYS A 189 13.64 26.74 8.98
N LEU A 190 12.42 26.52 8.51
CA LEU A 190 12.10 25.51 7.52
C LEU A 190 12.46 25.97 6.10
N GLY A 191 12.61 25.01 5.18
CA GLY A 191 12.76 25.25 3.76
C GLY A 191 11.43 25.60 3.07
N GLU A 192 11.42 25.61 1.74
CA GLU A 192 10.21 25.84 0.95
C GLU A 192 9.40 24.55 0.80
N PRO A 193 8.15 24.47 1.28
CA PRO A 193 7.32 23.28 1.12
C PRO A 193 6.80 23.13 -0.31
N PHE A 194 6.77 21.88 -0.80
CA PHE A 194 6.16 21.52 -2.08
C PHE A 194 5.63 20.08 -2.06
N PRO A 195 4.62 19.75 -2.90
CA PRO A 195 4.08 18.40 -2.98
C PRO A 195 5.14 17.37 -3.38
N LEU A 196 5.22 16.27 -2.63
CA LEU A 196 6.23 15.21 -2.85
C LEU A 196 5.80 14.17 -3.88
N PHE A 197 4.48 13.93 -3.98
CA PHE A 197 3.92 12.86 -4.79
C PHE A 197 2.88 13.42 -5.74
N ALA A 198 2.79 12.81 -6.91
CA ALA A 198 1.75 13.08 -7.89
C ALA A 198 0.79 11.89 -7.94
N LYS A 199 -0.47 12.16 -8.27
CA LYS A 199 -1.48 11.13 -8.48
C LYS A 199 -1.15 10.34 -9.76
N ILE A 200 -1.24 9.01 -9.68
CA ILE A 200 -1.21 8.15 -10.87
C ILE A 200 -2.65 8.01 -11.36
N GLU A 201 -2.92 8.54 -12.55
CA GLU A 201 -4.25 8.53 -13.17
C GLU A 201 -4.57 7.17 -13.80
N LEU A 202 -5.85 6.77 -13.74
CA LEU A 202 -6.31 5.49 -14.30
C LEU A 202 -5.99 5.35 -15.79
N ALA A 203 -6.12 6.43 -16.56
CA ALA A 203 -5.75 6.42 -17.97
C ALA A 203 -4.27 6.06 -18.19
N ARG A 204 -3.38 6.54 -17.31
CA ARG A 204 -1.96 6.21 -17.36
C ARG A 204 -1.71 4.75 -16.98
N VAL A 205 -2.44 4.22 -16.01
CA VAL A 205 -2.39 2.80 -15.63
C VAL A 205 -2.74 1.92 -16.82
N GLU A 206 -3.84 2.21 -17.51
CA GLU A 206 -4.29 1.44 -18.68
C GLU A 206 -3.29 1.51 -19.86
N GLU A 207 -2.68 2.67 -20.09
CA GLU A 207 -1.62 2.82 -21.09
C GLU A 207 -0.41 1.92 -20.77
N LEU A 208 0.05 1.94 -19.52
CA LEU A 208 1.20 1.14 -19.08
C LEU A 208 0.88 -0.36 -19.11
N LYS A 209 -0.31 -0.78 -18.68
CA LYS A 209 -0.77 -2.17 -18.83
C LYS A 209 -0.65 -2.64 -20.29
N LYS A 210 -1.18 -1.87 -21.24
CA LYS A 210 -1.11 -2.22 -22.67
C LYS A 210 0.34 -2.29 -23.16
N LYS A 211 1.17 -1.32 -22.77
CA LYS A 211 2.59 -1.26 -23.16
C LYS A 211 3.38 -2.48 -22.66
N PHE A 212 3.04 -3.00 -21.48
CA PHE A 212 3.78 -4.08 -20.82
C PHE A 212 3.03 -5.43 -20.75
N ALA A 213 1.89 -5.58 -21.44
CA ALA A 213 1.11 -6.82 -21.49
C ALA A 213 1.84 -7.98 -22.21
N GLY A 214 3.00 -7.71 -22.81
CA GLY A 214 3.72 -8.62 -23.69
C GLY A 214 3.10 -8.68 -25.09
N LYS A 215 3.83 -9.25 -26.05
CA LYS A 215 3.22 -9.66 -27.32
C LYS A 215 2.34 -10.87 -27.01
N GLN A 216 1.04 -10.66 -26.86
CA GLN A 216 0.12 -11.75 -27.09
C GLN A 216 0.29 -12.09 -28.56
N GLU A 217 1.00 -13.18 -28.87
CA GLU A 217 0.74 -13.85 -30.14
C GLU A 217 -0.76 -14.05 -30.16
N GLU A 218 -1.42 -13.45 -31.15
CA GLU A 218 -2.77 -13.85 -31.49
C GLU A 218 -2.67 -15.35 -31.78
N LYS A 219 -2.86 -16.18 -30.75
CA LYS A 219 -3.55 -17.42 -30.96
C LYS A 219 -4.87 -16.96 -31.52
N GLU A 220 -4.96 -16.92 -32.85
CA GLU A 220 -6.22 -17.14 -33.53
C GLU A 220 -6.84 -18.28 -32.72
N ASN A 221 -7.81 -17.93 -31.88
CA ASN A 221 -8.82 -18.88 -31.45
C ASN A 221 -9.47 -19.25 -32.77
N GLY A 222 -8.85 -20.22 -33.47
CA GLY A 222 -9.29 -20.70 -34.76
C GLY A 222 -10.76 -20.94 -34.56
N LYS A 223 -11.57 -20.19 -35.32
CA LYS A 223 -13.03 -20.28 -35.29
C LYS A 223 -13.34 -21.76 -35.16
N VAL A 224 -13.73 -22.19 -33.97
CA VAL A 224 -14.02 -23.59 -33.72
C VAL A 224 -15.21 -23.84 -34.60
N ASN A 225 -14.97 -24.49 -35.74
CA ASN A 225 -16.00 -24.72 -36.73
C ASN A 225 -16.91 -25.75 -36.10
N VAL A 226 -18.01 -25.29 -35.49
CA VAL A 226 -18.96 -26.08 -34.72
C VAL A 226 -19.41 -27.31 -35.52
N LYS A 227 -19.48 -27.19 -36.85
CA LYS A 227 -19.77 -28.30 -37.78
C LYS A 227 -18.76 -29.46 -37.73
N VAL A 228 -17.47 -29.17 -37.49
CA VAL A 228 -16.42 -30.20 -37.39
C VAL A 228 -16.55 -30.95 -36.07
N ILE A 229 -16.87 -30.26 -34.98
CA ILE A 229 -17.12 -30.90 -33.68
C ILE A 229 -18.41 -31.73 -33.72
N GLU A 230 -19.49 -31.20 -34.32
CA GLU A 230 -20.74 -31.93 -34.48
C GLU A 230 -20.58 -33.20 -35.33
N ALA A 231 -19.80 -33.14 -36.41
CA ALA A 231 -19.50 -34.30 -37.24
C ALA A 231 -18.70 -35.38 -36.49
N GLU A 232 -17.72 -34.97 -35.66
CA GLU A 232 -16.92 -35.93 -34.91
C GLU A 232 -17.70 -36.54 -33.74
N VAL A 233 -18.55 -35.77 -33.07
CA VAL A 233 -19.49 -36.26 -32.05
C VAL A 233 -20.48 -37.26 -32.64
N ALA A 234 -20.99 -37.02 -33.85
CA ALA A 234 -21.88 -37.95 -34.55
C ALA A 234 -21.17 -39.28 -34.89
N LYS A 235 -19.94 -39.21 -35.43
CA LYS A 235 -19.10 -40.41 -35.67
C LYS A 235 -18.83 -41.19 -34.38
N GLN A 236 -18.59 -40.51 -33.28
CA GLN A 236 -18.34 -41.15 -32.00
C GLN A 236 -19.60 -41.82 -31.44
N ALA A 237 -20.77 -41.19 -31.60
CA ALA A 237 -22.06 -41.77 -31.22
C ALA A 237 -22.38 -43.05 -32.02
N GLU A 238 -22.04 -43.09 -33.32
CA GLU A 238 -22.20 -44.30 -34.14
C GLU A 238 -21.26 -45.42 -33.70
N LYS A 239 -19.99 -45.12 -33.40
CA LYS A 239 -19.06 -46.11 -32.84
C LYS A 239 -19.55 -46.68 -31.52
N VAL A 240 -20.10 -45.85 -30.64
CA VAL A 240 -20.66 -46.28 -29.35
C VAL A 240 -21.91 -47.16 -29.55
N ARG A 241 -22.78 -46.83 -30.51
CA ARG A 241 -23.95 -47.66 -30.87
C ARG A 241 -23.53 -49.01 -31.44
N ALA A 242 -22.53 -49.03 -32.34
CA ALA A 242 -22.01 -50.25 -32.93
C ALA A 242 -21.33 -51.16 -31.89
N LEU A 243 -20.63 -50.57 -30.90
CA LEU A 243 -20.05 -51.31 -29.78
C LEU A 243 -21.14 -51.90 -28.89
N LYS A 244 -22.16 -51.13 -28.51
CA LYS A 244 -23.29 -51.64 -27.71
C LYS A 244 -24.06 -52.77 -28.41
N ALA A 245 -24.24 -52.69 -29.72
CA ALA A 245 -24.88 -53.74 -30.53
C ALA A 245 -24.02 -55.02 -30.64
N LYS A 246 -22.69 -54.92 -30.53
CA LYS A 246 -21.78 -56.08 -30.48
C LYS A 246 -21.71 -56.72 -29.08
N THR A 247 -22.12 -56.03 -28.02
CA THR A 247 -22.04 -56.53 -26.63
C THR A 247 -23.36 -57.13 -26.11
N THR A 248 -24.42 -57.19 -26.92
CA THR A 248 -25.65 -57.92 -26.55
C THR A 248 -25.51 -59.42 -26.78
N GLY A 249 -24.68 -60.05 -25.95
CA GLY A 249 -24.71 -61.49 -25.63
C GLY A 249 -25.09 -61.67 -24.15
N PRO A 250 -25.56 -62.86 -23.73
CA PRO A 250 -26.34 -63.06 -22.51
C PRO A 250 -25.50 -63.05 -21.21
N PHE A 251 -24.87 -61.92 -20.89
CA PHE A 251 -24.17 -61.72 -19.61
C PHE A 251 -24.56 -60.42 -18.88
N PHE A 252 -25.44 -59.60 -19.45
CA PHE A 252 -25.88 -58.33 -18.85
C PHE A 252 -27.29 -58.39 -18.23
N CYS A 253 -27.68 -59.52 -17.63
CA CYS A 253 -28.84 -59.56 -16.73
C CYS A 253 -28.45 -59.38 -15.24
N ALA A 254 -27.16 -59.51 -14.88
CA ALA A 254 -26.73 -59.45 -13.48
C ALA A 254 -26.20 -58.07 -13.01
N ALA A 255 -25.75 -57.20 -13.92
CA ALA A 255 -25.08 -55.94 -13.54
C ALA A 255 -26.04 -54.74 -13.38
N SER A 256 -27.23 -54.80 -13.96
CA SER A 256 -28.24 -53.72 -13.87
C SER A 256 -28.83 -53.58 -12.47
N ASN A 257 -28.81 -54.65 -11.66
CA ASN A 257 -29.35 -54.66 -10.29
C ASN A 257 -28.38 -54.16 -9.22
N PHE A 258 -27.09 -53.97 -9.55
CA PHE A 258 -26.12 -53.46 -8.58
C PHE A 258 -26.05 -51.92 -8.56
N PHE A 259 -26.25 -51.27 -9.71
CA PHE A 259 -26.15 -49.82 -9.82
C PHE A 259 -27.39 -49.07 -9.31
N PHE A 260 -28.57 -49.71 -9.29
CA PHE A 260 -29.81 -49.11 -8.76
C PHE A 260 -29.93 -49.22 -7.22
N LYS A 261 -29.16 -50.10 -6.58
CA LYS A 261 -29.22 -50.32 -5.12
C LYS A 261 -28.25 -49.43 -4.33
N LEU A 262 -27.19 -48.91 -4.96
CA LEU A 262 -26.24 -47.98 -4.34
C LEU A 262 -26.69 -46.52 -4.37
N ASN A 263 -27.54 -46.11 -5.33
CA ASN A 263 -28.03 -44.73 -5.42
C ASN A 263 -29.29 -44.44 -4.59
N ARG A 264 -29.85 -45.46 -3.90
CA ARG A 264 -31.00 -45.30 -2.99
C ARG A 264 -30.62 -45.30 -1.51
N MET A 265 -29.34 -45.41 -1.16
CA MET A 265 -28.85 -45.50 0.22
C MET A 265 -28.05 -44.27 0.70
N SER A 266 -27.96 -43.19 -0.07
CA SER A 266 -27.23 -41.96 0.35
C SER A 266 -28.06 -40.67 0.33
N ILE A 267 -29.39 -40.75 0.13
CA ILE A 267 -30.29 -39.57 0.16
C ILE A 267 -31.42 -39.75 1.22
N SER A 268 -31.19 -40.56 2.26
CA SER A 268 -32.10 -40.61 3.42
C SER A 268 -31.38 -40.97 4.72
N GLY A 269 -31.29 -39.99 5.63
CA GLY A 269 -30.71 -40.07 6.98
C GLY A 269 -29.31 -39.48 6.98
N PHE A 270 -29.04 -38.28 7.49
CA PHE A 270 -29.42 -37.60 8.74
C PHE A 270 -29.56 -36.09 8.42
N HIS A 271 -30.48 -35.23 8.87
CA HIS A 271 -31.22 -35.10 10.15
C HIS A 271 -30.37 -35.39 11.37
#